data_AF-V9DUG7-F1
#
_entry.id   AF-V9DUG7-F1
#
_cell.length_a   1.000
_cell.length_b   1.000
_cell.length_c   1.000
_cell.angle_alpha   90.00
_cell.angle_beta   90.00
_cell.angle_gamma   90.00
#
_symmetry.space_group_name_H-M   'P 1'
#
loop_
_entity.id
_entity.type
_entity.pdbx_description
1 polymer ?
#
loop_
_entity_poly.entity_id
_entity_poly.type
_entity_poly.pdbx_seq_one_letter_code
_entity_poly.pdbx_strand_id
1 'polypeptide(L)' 'MQSYEVKVKWFGLEPIEDSWEPIKTMSEDVPQLLLEYATSSTDNLFLRAVMSANDIKKRQRSKCNRT' A
#
# COMPACT_ATOMS: atom_id res chain seq x y z
N MET A 1 17.17 -2.96 -0.45
CA MET A 1 15.76 -2.54 -0.69
C MET A 1 15.13 -2.34 0.66
N GLN A 2 14.62 -1.13 0.96
CA GLN A 2 13.87 -0.90 2.20
C GLN A 2 12.45 -1.45 2.02
N SER A 3 12.08 -2.38 2.90
CA SER A 3 10.71 -2.87 3.02
C SER A 3 10.01 -1.98 4.02
N TYR A 4 8.97 -1.28 3.57
CA TYR A 4 8.12 -0.48 4.44
C TYR A 4 6.90 -1.30 4.83
N GLU A 5 6.49 -1.13 6.07
CA GLU A 5 5.31 -1.73 6.65
C GLU A 5 4.44 -0.62 7.25
N VAL A 6 3.13 -0.84 7.23
CA VAL A 6 2.14 0.08 7.79
C VAL A 6 1.40 -0.64 8.90
N LYS A 7 1.14 0.08 10.00
CA LYS A 7 0.29 -0.45 11.06
C LYS A 7 -1.17 -0.27 10.64
N VAL A 8 -1.89 -1.37 10.53
CA VAL A 8 -3.28 -1.39 10.06
C VAL A 8 -4.20 -1.70 11.21
N LYS A 9 -5.17 -0.81 11.39
CA LYS A 9 -6.34 -1.06 12.23
C LYS A 9 -7.39 -1.76 11.41
N TRP A 10 -7.76 -2.97 11.82
CA TRP A 10 -8.79 -3.75 11.14
C TRP A 10 -10.19 -3.25 11.50
N PHE A 11 -11.04 -3.11 10.48
CA PHE A 11 -12.41 -2.66 10.68
C PHE A 11 -13.22 -3.73 11.41
N GLY A 12 -13.84 -3.36 12.53
CA GLY A 12 -14.64 -4.25 13.37
C GLY A 12 -13.85 -5.07 14.39
N LEU A 13 -12.53 -4.89 14.45
CA LEU A 13 -11.64 -5.55 15.39
C LEU A 13 -11.12 -4.58 16.46
N GLU A 14 -10.65 -5.14 17.58
CA GLU A 14 -10.08 -4.36 18.67
C GLU A 14 -8.66 -3.88 18.32
N PRO A 15 -8.17 -2.77 18.91
CA PRO A 15 -6.81 -2.27 18.65
C PRO A 15 -5.67 -3.25 18.98
N ILE A 16 -5.96 -4.29 19.78
CA ILE A 16 -5.00 -5.37 20.07
C ILE A 16 -4.76 -6.27 18.85
N GLU A 17 -5.67 -6.24 17.88
CA GLU A 17 -5.60 -7.02 16.64
C GLU A 17 -4.93 -6.24 15.51
N ASP A 18 -4.50 -4.99 15.74
CA ASP A 18 -3.74 -4.20 14.78
C ASP A 18 -2.48 -4.97 14.33
N SER A 19 -2.30 -5.14 13.02
CA SER A 19 -1.12 -5.82 12.46
C SER A 19 -0.21 -4.88 11.69
N TRP A 20 1.06 -5.26 11.58
CA TRP A 20 2.02 -4.61 10.70
C TRP A 20 2.00 -5.31 9.35
N GLU A 21 1.60 -4.57 8.32
CA GLU A 21 1.36 -5.12 7.00
C GLU A 21 2.32 -4.50 5.98
N PRO A 22 2.94 -5.31 5.10
CA PRO A 22 3.80 -4.77 4.07
C PRO A 22 3.05 -3.85 3.10
N ILE A 23 3.71 -2.76 2.66
CA ILE A 23 3.16 -1.88 1.60
C ILE A 23 2.73 -2.69 0.37
N LYS A 24 3.46 -3.75 0.03
CA LYS A 24 3.14 -4.61 -1.13
C LYS A 24 1.73 -5.19 -1.00
N THR A 25 1.44 -5.87 0.11
CA THR A 25 0.12 -6.42 0.42
C THR A 25 -0.94 -5.32 0.41
N MET A 26 -0.70 -4.22 1.11
CA MET A 26 -1.68 -3.12 1.20
C MET A 26 -1.92 -2.39 -0.14
N SER A 27 -0.92 -2.34 -1.02
CA SER A 27 -1.08 -1.79 -2.38
C SER A 27 -1.90 -2.72 -3.30
N GLU A 28 -1.92 -4.01 -2.99
CA GLU A 28 -2.73 -4.99 -3.69
C GLU A 28 -4.19 -4.88 -3.26
N ASP A 29 -4.44 -4.87 -1.95
CA ASP A 29 -5.78 -4.91 -1.38
C ASP A 29 -6.47 -3.54 -1.35
N VAL A 30 -5.81 -2.51 -0.83
CA VAL A 30 -6.39 -1.19 -0.55
C VAL A 30 -5.51 -0.02 -1.07
N PRO A 31 -5.21 0.02 -2.38
CA PRO A 31 -4.28 1.01 -2.96
C PRO A 31 -4.71 2.47 -2.76
N GLN A 32 -6.01 2.75 -2.67
CA GLN A 32 -6.54 4.11 -2.48
C GLN A 32 -6.30 4.61 -1.06
N LEU A 33 -6.65 3.80 -0.06
CA LEU A 33 -6.43 4.14 1.36
C LEU A 33 -4.94 4.29 1.67
N LEU A 34 -4.11 3.40 1.12
CA LEU A 34 -2.67 3.48 1.29
C LEU A 34 -2.07 4.74 0.65
N LEU A 35 -2.56 5.14 -0.53
CA LEU A 35 -2.13 6.37 -1.19
C LEU A 35 -2.55 7.61 -0.40
N GLU A 36 -3.79 7.66 0.08
CA GLU A 36 -4.30 8.76 0.90
C GLU A 36 -3.48 8.93 2.18
N TYR A 37 -3.22 7.81 2.88
CA TYR A 37 -2.35 7.79 4.05
C TYR A 37 -0.93 8.29 3.71
N ALA A 38 -0.35 7.83 2.60
CA ALA A 38 0.96 8.29 2.18
C ALA A 38 1.02 9.77 1.80
N THR A 39 -0.03 10.31 1.19
CA THR A 39 -0.11 11.74 0.84
C THR A 39 -0.31 12.65 2.04
N SER A 40 -0.91 12.14 3.12
CA SER A 40 -1.04 12.88 4.39
C SER A 40 0.20 12.76 5.27
N SER A 41 1.04 11.74 5.03
CA SER A 41 2.34 11.60 5.71
C SER A 41 3.36 12.62 5.20
N THR A 42 4.27 13.07 6.07
CA THR A 42 5.39 13.96 5.70
C THR A 42 6.57 13.20 5.08
N ASP A 43 6.51 11.87 5.05
CA ASP A 43 7.59 11.00 4.58
C ASP A 43 7.58 10.82 3.06
N ASN A 44 8.35 11.66 2.38
CA ASN A 44 8.51 11.61 0.92
C ASN A 44 9.04 10.25 0.41
N LEU A 45 9.86 9.55 1.21
CA LEU A 45 10.37 8.22 0.86
C LEU A 45 9.27 7.16 0.89
N PHE A 46 8.38 7.23 1.88
CA PHE A 46 7.22 6.36 2.01
C PHE A 46 6.23 6.60 0.86
N LEU A 47 5.91 7.86 0.56
CA LEU A 47 5.08 8.23 -0.58
C LEU A 47 5.64 7.67 -1.90
N ARG A 48 6.95 7.83 -2.13
CA ARG A 48 7.61 7.27 -3.33
C ARG A 48 7.51 5.74 -3.38
N ALA A 49 7.64 5.06 -2.25
CA ALA A 49 7.49 3.61 -2.18
C ALA A 49 6.06 3.18 -2.56
N VAL A 50 5.04 3.83 -2.00
CA VAL A 50 3.62 3.55 -2.30
C VAL A 50 3.30 3.82 -3.78
N MET A 51 3.74 4.96 -4.32
CA MET A 51 3.56 5.28 -5.74
C MET A 51 4.21 4.22 -6.65
N SER A 52 5.43 3.79 -6.32
CA SER A 52 6.13 2.76 -7.10
C SER A 52 5.42 1.41 -7.07
N ALA A 53 4.84 1.02 -5.94
CA ALA A 53 4.07 -0.22 -5.81
C ALA A 53 2.78 -0.17 -6.66
N ASN A 54 2.08 0.97 -6.64
CA ASN A 54 0.88 1.20 -7.45
C ASN A 54 1.15 1.21 -8.96
N ASP A 55 2.29 1.76 -9.40
CA ASP A 55 2.67 1.78 -10.81
C ASP A 55 2.99 0.39 -11.37
N ILE A 56 3.59 -0.49 -10.55
CA ILE A 56 3.83 -1.89 -10.92
C ILE A 56 2.50 -2.59 -11.23
N LYS A 57 1.46 -2.37 -10.43
CA LYS A 57 0.12 -2.95 -10.62
C LYS A 57 -0.57 -2.44 -11.90
N LYS A 58 -0.49 -1.14 -12.21
CA LYS A 58 -1.00 -0.59 -13.48
C LYS A 58 -0.36 -1.31 -14.67
N ARG A 59 0.96 -1.45 -14.65
CA ARG A 59 1.72 -2.13 -15.71
C ARG A 59 1.36 -3.61 -15.83
N GLN A 60 1.17 -4.32 -14.72
CA GLN A 60 0.76 -5.73 -14.73
C GLN A 60 -0.67 -5.93 -15.27
N ARG A 61 -1.64 -5.11 -14.84
CA ARG A 61 -3.01 -5.15 -15.39
C ARG A 61 -3.07 -4.84 -16.89
N SER A 62 -2.32 -3.85 -17.34
CA SER A 62 -2.20 -3.53 -18.78
C SER A 62 -1.56 -4.66 -19.59
N LYS A 63 -0.75 -5.51 -18.96
CA LYS A 63 -0.10 -6.65 -19.62
C LYS A 63 -1.02 -7.88 -19.72
N CYS A 64 -1.90 -8.08 -18.73
CA CYS A 64 -2.88 -9.18 -18.72
C CYS A 64 -4.07 -8.91 -19.65
N ASN A 65 -4.45 -7.65 -19.89
CA ASN A 65 -5.56 -7.28 -20.77
C ASN A 65 -5.24 -7.34 -22.28
N ARG A 66 -4.10 -7.95 -22.67
CA ARG A 66 -3.62 -7.97 -24.07
C ARG A 66 -3.54 -9.39 -24.67
N THR A 67 -4.20 -10.36 -24.05
CA THR A 67 -4.39 -11.74 -24.53
C THR A 67 -5.88 -12.03 -24.63
#